data_AF-A0A944TUD1-F1
#
_entry.id   AF-A0A944TUD1-F1
#
_cell.length_a   1.000
_cell.length_b   1.000
_cell.length_c   1.000
_cell.angle_alpha   90.00
_cell.angle_beta   90.00
_cell.angle_gamma   90.00
#
_symmetry.space_group_name_H-M   'P 1'
#
loop_
_entity.id
_entity.type
_entity.pdbx_description
1 polymer ?
#
loop_
_entity_poly.entity_id
_entity_poly.type
_entity_poly.pdbx_seq_one_letter_code
_entity_poly.pdbx_strand_id
1 'polypeptide(L)'
;MYMAIACEAFKHPQNRSDYKVWYLEIDAGGNVVGIGVKTREQVVESIFNQIRRTGVSNWRAFRKNADKSTTIEVYDFISQNMHENTHFGNLPTLSEFHETLEYLKMNFELRAIAS
;
A
#
# COMPACT_ATOMS: atom_id res chain seq x y z
N MET A 1 -5.30 -10.80 -3.99
CA MET A 1 -4.35 -10.24 -3.00
C MET A 1 -4.42 -8.73 -3.10
N TYR A 2 -4.25 -8.01 -1.99
CA TYR A 2 -4.20 -6.55 -2.00
C TYR A 2 -2.78 -6.09 -1.68
N MET A 3 -2.22 -5.19 -2.50
CA MET A 3 -0.89 -4.62 -2.30
C MET A 3 -0.99 -3.14 -2.03
N ALA A 4 -0.73 -2.71 -0.80
CA ALA A 4 -0.63 -1.29 -0.45
C ALA A 4 0.65 -0.69 -1.06
N ILE A 5 0.47 0.38 -1.83
CA ILE A 5 1.52 0.99 -2.67
C ILE A 5 1.78 2.46 -2.34
N ALA A 6 0.78 3.18 -1.84
CA ALA A 6 0.92 4.55 -1.41
C ALA A 6 -0.09 4.91 -0.31
N CYS A 7 0.16 6.01 0.38
CA CYS A 7 -0.77 6.56 1.36
C CYS A 7 -1.00 8.06 1.18
N GLU A 8 -2.18 8.51 1.56
CA GLU A 8 -2.50 9.91 1.78
C GLU A 8 -2.71 10.11 3.27
N ALA A 9 -1.70 10.64 3.95
CA ALA A 9 -1.79 11.00 5.36
C ALA A 9 -2.38 12.40 5.52
N PHE A 10 -3.22 12.61 6.52
CA PHE A 10 -3.74 13.93 6.83
C PHE A 10 -2.64 14.79 7.48
N LYS A 11 -2.54 16.05 7.05
CA LYS A 11 -1.44 16.96 7.43
C LYS A 11 -1.46 17.36 8.91
N HIS A 12 -2.58 17.19 9.60
CA HIS A 12 -2.73 17.64 10.98
C HIS A 12 -2.23 16.57 11.98
N PRO A 13 -1.37 16.91 12.95
CA PRO A 13 -0.80 15.93 13.89
C PRO A 13 -1.83 15.12 14.69
N GLN A 14 -3.00 15.70 14.96
CA GLN A 14 -4.09 15.02 15.70
C GLN A 14 -4.82 13.96 14.87
N ASN A 15 -4.68 13.98 13.54
CA ASN A 15 -5.40 13.11 12.61
C ASN A 15 -4.44 12.16 11.89
N ARG A 16 -3.27 11.85 12.46
CA ARG A 16 -2.28 10.97 11.84
C ARG A 16 -2.80 9.56 11.57
N SER A 17 -3.81 9.13 12.32
CA SER A 17 -4.50 7.85 12.15
C SER A 17 -5.51 7.87 11.00
N ASP A 18 -5.92 9.06 10.56
CA ASP A 18 -6.75 9.23 9.39
C ASP A 18 -5.81 9.25 8.20
N TYR A 19 -5.67 8.11 7.53
CA TYR A 19 -4.99 8.05 6.24
C TYR A 19 -5.76 7.15 5.30
N LYS A 20 -5.57 7.41 4.00
CA LYS A 20 -6.04 6.53 2.94
C LYS A 20 -4.88 5.72 2.40
N VAL A 21 -5.18 4.48 2.03
CA VAL A 21 -4.25 3.53 1.44
C VAL A 21 -4.68 3.32 0.00
N TRP A 22 -3.78 3.65 -0.91
CA TRP A 22 -3.86 3.28 -2.31
C TRP A 22 -3.30 1.86 -2.47
N TYR A 23 -4.04 1.00 -3.16
CA TYR A 23 -3.69 -0.41 -3.28
C TYR A 23 -3.92 -0.96 -4.69
N LEU A 24 -3.18 -2.00 -5.04
CA LEU A 24 -3.38 -2.82 -6.24
C LEU A 24 -4.12 -4.11 -5.87
N GLU A 25 -5.04 -4.51 -6.73
CA GLU A 25 -5.69 -5.82 -6.70
C GLU A 25 -4.89 -6.77 -7.60
N ILE A 26 -4.38 -7.84 -7.01
CA ILE A 26 -3.54 -8.83 -7.69
C ILE A 26 -4.29 -10.16 -7.70
N ASP A 27 -4.48 -10.73 -8.89
CA ASP A 27 -5.13 -12.03 -9.06
C ASP A 27 -4.22 -13.21 -8.64
N ALA A 28 -4.70 -14.44 -8.81
CA ALA A 28 -3.92 -15.64 -8.49
C ALA A 28 -2.72 -15.86 -9.43
N GLY A 29 -2.73 -15.26 -10.62
CA GLY A 29 -1.63 -15.30 -11.59
C GLY A 29 -0.56 -14.23 -11.35
N GLY A 30 -0.75 -13.35 -10.37
CA GLY A 30 0.17 -12.24 -10.11
C GLY A 30 -0.07 -11.00 -10.98
N ASN A 31 -1.18 -10.96 -11.73
CA ASN A 31 -1.53 -9.83 -12.58
C ASN A 31 -2.25 -8.75 -11.76
N VAL A 32 -1.93 -7.49 -12.05
CA VAL A 32 -2.71 -6.35 -11.52
C VAL A 32 -4.02 -6.27 -12.29
N VAL A 33 -5.13 -6.45 -11.59
CA VAL A 33 -6.49 -6.43 -12.16
C VAL A 33 -7.30 -5.20 -11.75
N GLY A 34 -6.79 -4.42 -10.79
CA GLY A 34 -7.45 -3.22 -10.30
C GLY A 34 -6.56 -2.33 -9.46
N ILE A 35 -6.99 -1.09 -9.30
CA ILE A 35 -6.43 -0.11 -8.38
C ILE A 35 -7.59 0.49 -7.56
N GLY A 36 -7.37 0.69 -6.27
CA GLY A 36 -8.39 1.22 -5.38
C GLY A 36 -7.82 2.04 -4.24
N VAL A 37 -8.74 2.63 -3.47
CA VAL A 37 -8.45 3.41 -2.28
C VAL A 37 -9.32 2.94 -1.12
N LYS A 38 -8.72 2.74 0.04
CA LYS A 38 -9.43 2.42 1.29
C LYS A 38 -8.96 3.32 2.43
N THR A 39 -9.85 3.71 3.32
CA THR A 39 -9.44 4.28 4.61
C THR A 39 -8.78 3.22 5.48
N ARG A 40 -8.06 3.65 6.52
CA ARG A 40 -7.50 2.75 7.54
C ARG A 40 -8.55 1.77 8.07
N GLU A 41 -9.74 2.23 8.40
CA GLU A 41 -10.83 1.42 8.95
C GLU A 41 -11.28 0.35 7.95
N GLN A 42 -11.38 0.71 6.68
CA GLN A 42 -11.74 -0.22 5.61
C GLN A 42 -10.65 -1.27 5.36
N VAL A 43 -9.37 -0.91 5.53
CA VAL A 43 -8.27 -1.88 5.47
C VAL A 43 -8.37 -2.86 6.64
N VAL A 44 -8.57 -2.37 7.86
CA VAL A 44 -8.74 -3.20 9.05
C VAL A 44 -9.93 -4.15 8.90
N GLU A 45 -11.08 -3.64 8.47
CA GLU A 45 -12.27 -4.45 8.20
C GLU A 45 -11.99 -5.52 7.14
N SER A 46 -11.31 -5.16 6.06
CA SER A 46 -10.92 -6.12 5.02
C SER A 46 -10.03 -7.22 5.55
N ILE A 47 -9.05 -6.91 6.42
CA ILE A 47 -8.16 -7.89 7.03
C ILE A 47 -8.95 -8.81 7.97
N PHE A 48 -9.83 -8.27 8.81
CA PHE A 48 -10.67 -9.09 9.69
C PHE A 48 -11.57 -10.06 8.91
N ASN A 49 -12.23 -9.58 7.87
CA ASN A 49 -13.10 -10.40 7.02
C ASN A 49 -12.31 -11.51 6.31
N GLN A 50 -11.08 -11.21 5.89
CA GLN A 50 -10.16 -12.16 5.30
C GLN A 50 -9.76 -13.25 6.30
N ILE A 51 -9.23 -12.86 7.47
CA ILE A 51 -8.75 -13.80 8.49
C ILE A 51 -9.86 -14.71 8.97
N ARG A 52 -11.09 -14.19 9.14
CA ARG A 52 -12.26 -15.02 9.47
C ARG A 52 -12.55 -16.12 8.44
N ARG A 53 -12.24 -15.88 7.16
CA ARG A 53 -12.50 -16.82 6.06
C ARG A 53 -11.34 -17.77 5.80
N THR A 54 -10.09 -17.30 5.91
CA THR A 54 -8.90 -18.03 5.42
C THR A 54 -7.81 -18.22 6.47
N GLY A 55 -7.95 -17.64 7.67
CA GLY A 55 -6.97 -17.70 8.75
C GLY A 55 -5.75 -16.78 8.58
N VAL A 56 -5.60 -16.13 7.43
CA VAL A 56 -4.44 -15.28 7.10
C VAL A 56 -4.86 -14.02 6.34
N SER A 57 -4.10 -12.93 6.50
CA SER A 57 -4.27 -11.70 5.72
C SER A 57 -3.80 -11.87 4.27
N ASN A 58 -4.52 -11.28 3.31
CA ASN A 58 -4.07 -11.13 1.92
C ASN A 58 -3.57 -9.72 1.60
N TRP A 59 -3.45 -8.88 2.62
CA TRP A 59 -2.89 -7.55 2.48
C TRP A 59 -1.38 -7.63 2.61
N ARG A 60 -0.68 -6.98 1.69
CA ARG A 60 0.76 -6.79 1.74
C ARG A 60 1.08 -5.32 1.53
N ALA A 61 2.19 -4.86 2.08
CA ALA A 61 2.68 -3.50 1.88
C ALA A 61 4.09 -3.52 1.26
N PHE A 62 4.31 -2.72 0.23
CA PHE A 62 5.65 -2.33 -0.20
C PHE A 62 6.06 -1.05 0.53
N ARG A 63 6.80 -1.22 1.62
CA ARG A 63 7.30 -0.11 2.44
C ARG A 63 8.45 0.61 1.73
N LYS A 64 8.65 1.90 2.02
CA LYS A 64 9.83 2.64 1.59
C LYS A 64 11.10 1.90 2.01
N ASN A 65 12.07 1.82 1.10
CA ASN A 65 13.36 1.17 1.30
C ASN A 65 13.30 -0.34 1.60
N ALA A 66 12.15 -0.99 1.39
CA ALA A 66 12.03 -2.44 1.56
C ALA A 66 12.23 -3.16 0.23
N ASP A 67 13.10 -4.18 0.21
CA ASP A 67 13.35 -5.01 -0.97
C ASP A 67 12.19 -5.95 -1.29
N LYS A 68 11.32 -6.21 -0.30
CA LYS A 68 10.22 -7.16 -0.40
C LYS A 68 8.98 -6.61 0.30
N SER A 69 7.82 -6.96 -0.23
CA SER A 69 6.56 -6.69 0.45
C SER A 69 6.43 -7.52 1.71
N THR A 70 5.80 -6.98 2.75
CA THR A 70 5.47 -7.69 4.00
C THR A 70 3.97 -7.82 4.16
N THR A 71 3.50 -8.86 4.83
CA THR A 71 2.08 -9.01 5.16
C THR A 71 1.65 -7.90 6.13
N ILE A 72 0.43 -7.38 5.96
CA ILE A 72 -0.22 -6.46 6.91
C ILE A 72 -1.15 -7.28 7.78
N GLU A 73 -0.93 -7.23 9.09
CA GLU A 73 -1.65 -8.00 10.08
C GLU A 73 -2.52 -7.10 10.97
N VAL A 74 -3.52 -7.69 11.64
CA VAL A 74 -4.42 -6.93 12.54
C VAL A 74 -3.63 -6.24 13.67
N TYR A 75 -2.61 -6.89 14.18
CA TYR A 75 -1.81 -6.35 15.29
C TYR A 75 -0.96 -5.13 14.88
N ASP A 76 -0.70 -4.92 13.59
CA ASP A 76 -0.03 -3.70 13.11
C ASP A 76 -0.83 -2.45 13.52
N PHE A 77 -2.15 -2.56 13.66
CA PHE A 77 -3.03 -1.44 13.99
C PHE A 77 -3.20 -1.17 15.49
N ILE A 78 -2.49 -1.90 16.37
CA ILE A 78 -2.59 -1.70 17.83
C ILE A 78 -1.84 -0.43 18.27
N SER A 79 -0.71 -0.13 17.63
CA SER A 79 0.06 1.08 17.93
C SER A 79 0.80 1.56 16.70
N GLN A 80 0.58 2.81 16.30
CA GLN A 80 1.36 3.46 15.25
C GLN A 80 2.67 4.01 15.82
N ASN A 81 3.79 3.72 15.16
CA ASN A 81 5.04 4.41 15.44
C ASN A 81 4.90 5.89 15.04
N MET A 82 5.28 6.82 15.92
CA MET A 82 5.17 8.26 15.66
C MET A 82 6.00 8.77 14.47
N HIS A 83 6.93 7.95 13.97
CA HIS A 83 7.78 8.23 12.81
C HIS A 83 7.29 7.56 11.52
N GLU A 84 6.14 6.86 11.56
CA GLU A 84 5.56 6.17 10.41
C GLU A 84 4.25 6.82 9.95
N ASN A 85 4.05 6.91 8.64
CA ASN A 85 2.84 7.49 8.05
C ASN A 85 1.66 6.51 7.94
N THR A 86 1.89 5.22 8.26
CA THR A 86 0.82 4.23 8.46
C THR A 86 1.14 3.36 9.68
N HIS A 87 0.18 2.54 10.11
CA HIS A 87 0.35 1.55 11.18
C HIS A 87 1.26 0.38 10.79
N PHE A 88 1.49 0.17 9.50
CA PHE A 88 2.24 -0.96 8.96
C PHE A 88 3.48 -0.48 8.19
N GLY A 89 4.14 0.58 8.67
CA GLY A 89 5.35 1.13 8.08
C GLY A 89 5.15 2.40 7.25
N ASN A 90 6.27 2.90 6.72
CA ASN A 90 6.25 4.05 5.81
C ASN A 90 5.92 3.63 4.37
N LEU A 91 4.85 4.19 3.82
CA LEU A 91 4.51 4.06 2.40
C LEU A 91 4.90 5.33 1.64
N PRO A 92 5.18 5.25 0.32
CA PRO A 92 5.20 6.41 -0.56
C PRO A 92 3.92 7.25 -0.40
N THR A 93 4.07 8.56 -0.46
CA THR A 93 2.93 9.46 -0.68
C THR A 93 2.43 9.29 -2.12
N LEU A 94 1.20 9.72 -2.39
CA LEU A 94 0.67 9.67 -3.76
C LEU A 94 1.54 10.45 -4.76
N SER A 95 2.12 11.59 -4.36
CA SER A 95 3.04 12.37 -5.20
C SER A 95 4.29 11.57 -5.54
N GLU A 96 4.96 11.00 -4.54
CA GLU A 96 6.16 10.18 -4.73
C GLU A 96 5.89 8.95 -5.61
N PHE A 97 4.70 8.36 -5.45
CA PHE A 97 4.29 7.24 -6.30
C PHE A 97 4.05 7.67 -7.75
N HIS A 98 3.43 8.82 -7.99
CA HIS A 98 3.24 9.36 -9.34
C HIS A 98 4.57 9.66 -10.03
N GLU A 99 5.52 10.29 -9.33
CA GLU A 99 6.88 10.52 -9.83
C GLU A 99 7.58 9.22 -10.22
N THR A 100 7.40 8.17 -9.41
CA THR A 100 7.94 6.83 -9.70
C THR A 100 7.32 6.23 -10.95
N LEU A 101 6.01 6.38 -11.16
CA LEU A 101 5.34 5.90 -12.36
C LEU A 101 5.79 6.63 -13.63
N GLU A 102 5.92 7.96 -13.56
CA GLU A 102 6.42 8.75 -14.69
C GLU A 102 7.86 8.38 -15.05
N TYR A 103 8.72 8.19 -14.04
CA TYR A 103 10.09 7.71 -14.25
C TYR A 103 10.14 6.32 -14.90
N LEU A 104 9.29 5.39 -14.44
CA LEU A 104 9.19 4.05 -15.05
C LEU A 104 8.72 4.14 -16.50
N LYS A 105 7.67 4.91 -16.78
CA LYS A 105 7.12 5.08 -18.13
C LYS A 105 8.16 5.65 -19.09
N MET A 106 8.86 6.71 -18.68
CA MET A 106 9.94 7.33 -19.47
C MET A 106 11.06 6.31 -19.78
N ASN A 107 11.45 5.49 -18.80
CA ASN A 107 12.47 4.46 -19.02
C ASN A 107 12.01 3.33 -19.93
N PHE A 108 10.73 2.93 -19.87
CA PHE A 108 10.17 1.96 -20.81
C PHE A 108 10.11 2.51 -22.23
N GLU A 109 9.71 3.77 -22.40
CA GLU A 109 9.71 4.46 -23.68
C GLU A 109 11.14 4.55 -24.27
N LEU A 110 12.14 4.92 -23.46
CA LEU A 110 13.54 4.95 -23.89
C LEU A 110 14.05 3.57 -24.32
N ARG A 111 13.69 2.49 -23.61
CA ARG A 111 14.08 1.13 -23.98
C ARG A 111 13.42 0.64 -25.27
N ALA A 112 12.16 1.02 -25.51
CA ALA A 112 11.44 0.66 -26.74
C ALA A 112 11.96 1.40 -27.98
N ILE A 113 12.56 2.58 -27.81
CA ILE A 113 13.19 3.34 -28.89
C ILE A 113 14.63 2.86 -29.16
N ALA A 114 15.30 2.31 -28.15
CA ALA A 114 16.67 1.78 -28.26
C ALA A 114 16.74 0.33 -28.80
N SER A 115 15.60 -0.32 -29.04
CA SER A 115 15.46 -1.65 -29.66
C SER A 115 15.05 -1.54 -31.13
#